data_AF-A0A838T4G2-F1
#
_entry.id   AF-A0A838T4G2-F1
#
_cell.length_a   1.000
_cell.length_b   1.000
_cell.length_c   1.000
_cell.angle_alpha   90.00
_cell.angle_beta   90.00
_cell.angle_gamma   90.00
#
_symmetry.space_group_name_H-M   'P 1'
#
loop_
_entity.id
_entity.type
_entity.pdbx_description
1 polymer ?
#
loop_
_entity_poly.entity_id
_entity_poly.type
_entity_poly.pdbx_seq_one_letter_code
_entity_poly.pdbx_strand_id
1 'polypeptide(L)'
;MNQSNSLFRLIHSLSQSEKRYFTLTAAINRRSSSYLKLFKVLDQQKEYDETLLKERLHKESFISHLSVIKVQLYHFLLKTLRNFHESRSVDFTLKEMMLDAAILNEKALYEESKMKLLRARDLAERYEIWKVLLEILHKEYTLLSITSEKSNIEN
;
A
#
# COMPACT_ATOMS: atom_id res chain seq x y z
N MET A 1 24.66 -8.41 -17.71
CA MET A 1 23.77 -8.75 -16.57
C MET A 1 22.45 -9.28 -17.12
N ASN A 2 22.11 -10.55 -16.87
CA ASN A 2 20.87 -11.16 -17.37
C ASN A 2 19.64 -10.64 -16.61
N GLN A 3 18.61 -10.17 -17.33
CA GLN A 3 17.39 -9.62 -16.72
C GLN A 3 16.67 -10.60 -15.78
N SER A 4 16.75 -11.90 -16.04
CA SER A 4 16.19 -12.92 -15.14
C SER A 4 16.84 -12.91 -13.75
N ASN A 5 18.14 -12.62 -13.69
CA ASN A 5 18.88 -12.54 -12.43
C ASN A 5 18.50 -11.26 -11.66
N SER A 6 18.28 -10.15 -12.38
CA SER A 6 17.77 -8.91 -11.78
C SER A 6 16.38 -9.07 -11.16
N LEU A 7 15.47 -9.77 -11.83
CA LEU A 7 14.14 -10.06 -11.29
C LEU A 7 14.22 -10.92 -10.03
N PHE A 8 15.00 -12.01 -10.06
CA PHE A 8 15.19 -12.88 -8.90
C PHE A 8 15.77 -12.11 -7.71
N ARG A 9 16.83 -11.33 -7.93
CA ARG A 9 17.44 -10.48 -6.89
C ARG A 9 16.46 -9.46 -6.33
N LEU A 10 15.62 -8.85 -7.18
CA LEU A 10 14.59 -7.93 -6.73
C LEU A 10 13.58 -8.64 -5.83
N ILE A 11 13.02 -9.78 -6.25
CA ILE A 11 12.06 -10.56 -5.44
C ILE A 11 12.63 -10.88 -4.05
N HIS A 12 13.90 -11.29 -3.99
CA HIS A 12 14.58 -11.64 -2.74
C HIS A 12 15.00 -10.43 -1.89
N SER A 13 15.04 -9.22 -2.45
CA SER A 13 15.29 -8.00 -1.66
C SER A 13 14.03 -7.45 -0.98
N LEU A 14 12.84 -7.94 -1.31
CA LEU A 14 11.60 -7.49 -0.68
C LEU A 14 11.48 -7.94 0.77
N SER A 15 11.00 -7.02 1.61
CA SER A 15 10.49 -7.30 2.96
C SER A 15 9.18 -8.11 2.92
N GLN A 16 8.83 -8.72 4.05
CA GLN A 16 7.60 -9.51 4.17
C GLN A 16 6.32 -8.69 3.87
N SER A 17 6.30 -7.41 4.25
CA SER A 17 5.19 -6.49 3.98
C SER A 17 5.06 -6.16 2.49
N GLU A 18 6.17 -5.90 1.80
CA GLU A 18 6.19 -5.66 0.36
C GLU A 18 5.72 -6.89 -0.43
N LYS A 19 6.17 -8.09 -0.05
CA LYS A 19 5.72 -9.35 -0.66
C LYS A 19 4.21 -9.56 -0.48
N ARG A 20 3.68 -9.26 0.71
CA ARG A 20 2.24 -9.33 1.00
C ARG A 20 1.46 -8.33 0.15
N TYR A 21 1.89 -7.07 0.10
CA TYR A 21 1.24 -6.03 -0.70
C TYR A 21 1.22 -6.38 -2.19
N PHE A 22 2.35 -6.88 -2.72
CA PHE A 22 2.43 -7.37 -4.09
C PHE A 22 1.43 -8.50 -4.36
N THR A 23 1.40 -9.51 -3.49
CA THR A 23 0.53 -10.69 -3.61
C THR A 23 -0.95 -10.28 -3.65
N LEU A 24 -1.37 -9.37 -2.76
CA LEU A 24 -2.74 -8.86 -2.70
C LEU A 24 -3.11 -8.08 -3.98
N THR A 25 -2.24 -7.17 -4.41
CA THR A 25 -2.43 -6.35 -5.61
C THR A 25 -2.55 -7.21 -6.87
N ALA A 26 -1.68 -8.23 -6.99
CA ALA A 26 -1.67 -9.15 -8.12
C ALA A 26 -2.89 -10.08 -8.15
N ALA A 27 -3.46 -10.41 -6.98
CA ALA A 27 -4.65 -11.26 -6.88
C ALA A 27 -5.94 -10.54 -7.32
N ILE A 28 -6.05 -9.24 -7.02
CA ILE A 28 -7.20 -8.42 -7.44
C ILE A 28 -7.23 -8.26 -8.96
N ASN A 29 -6.05 -8.08 -9.56
CA ASN A 29 -5.93 -7.93 -11.00
C ASN A 29 -5.94 -9.31 -11.70
N ARG A 30 -7.10 -9.74 -12.18
CA ARG A 30 -7.28 -11.05 -12.87
C ARG A 30 -6.30 -11.26 -14.04
N ARG A 31 -5.80 -10.19 -14.67
CA ARG A 31 -4.83 -10.27 -15.77
C ARG A 31 -3.39 -10.56 -15.31
N SER A 32 -3.09 -10.48 -14.00
CA SER A 32 -1.76 -10.76 -13.42
C SER A 32 -1.64 -12.13 -12.75
N SER A 33 -2.53 -13.08 -13.03
CA SER A 33 -2.44 -14.41 -12.40
C SER A 33 -1.13 -15.14 -12.75
N SER A 34 -0.60 -14.94 -13.97
CA SER A 34 0.70 -15.46 -14.40
C SER A 34 1.86 -14.87 -13.60
N TYR A 35 1.82 -13.57 -13.32
CA TYR A 35 2.82 -12.88 -12.50
C TYR A 35 2.85 -13.42 -11.08
N LEU A 36 1.68 -13.67 -10.49
CA LEU A 36 1.58 -14.20 -9.13
C LEU A 36 2.17 -15.61 -9.03
N LYS A 37 1.87 -16.48 -9.99
CA LYS A 37 2.43 -17.84 -10.04
C LYS A 37 3.94 -17.82 -10.22
N LEU A 38 4.43 -17.01 -11.18
CA LEU A 38 5.87 -16.87 -11.42
C LEU A 38 6.61 -16.31 -10.19
N PHE A 39 6.05 -15.27 -9.56
CA PHE A 39 6.60 -14.68 -8.33
C PHE A 39 6.74 -15.73 -7.22
N LYS A 40 5.69 -16.53 -6.96
CA LYS A 40 5.72 -17.57 -5.92
C LYS A 40 6.80 -18.61 -6.15
N VAL A 41 7.00 -19.05 -7.40
CA VAL A 41 8.04 -20.04 -7.70
C VAL A 41 9.45 -19.45 -7.52
N LEU A 42 9.67 -18.22 -7.96
CA LEU A 42 10.96 -17.52 -7.81
C LEU A 42 11.28 -17.19 -6.34
N ASP A 43 10.27 -16.80 -5.56
CA ASP A 43 10.42 -16.47 -4.13
C ASP A 43 10.82 -17.70 -3.28
N GLN A 44 10.38 -18.89 -3.68
CA GLN A 44 10.72 -20.15 -3.01
C GLN A 44 12.12 -20.68 -3.35
N GLN A 45 12.71 -20.23 -4.44
CA GLN A 45 14.05 -20.65 -4.85
C GLN A 45 15.11 -19.93 -4.00
N LYS A 46 16.08 -20.69 -3.44
CA LYS A 46 17.22 -20.10 -2.71
C LYS A 46 18.25 -19.49 -3.67
N GLU A 47 18.45 -20.15 -4.81
CA GLU A 47 19.31 -19.70 -5.88
C GLU A 47 18.52 -19.79 -7.19
N TYR A 48 18.81 -18.87 -8.11
CA TYR A 48 18.09 -18.80 -9.37
C TYR A 48 18.45 -19.99 -10.26
N ASP A 49 17.46 -20.84 -10.54
CA ASP A 49 17.57 -21.98 -11.46
C ASP A 49 16.44 -21.94 -12.50
N GLU A 50 16.81 -21.71 -13.75
CA GLU A 50 15.88 -21.61 -14.88
C GLU A 50 15.23 -22.95 -15.25
N THR A 51 15.93 -24.05 -15.03
CA THR A 51 15.46 -25.40 -15.35
C THR A 51 14.36 -25.80 -14.39
N LEU A 52 14.61 -25.66 -13.09
CA LEU A 52 13.62 -25.88 -12.04
C LEU A 52 12.40 -24.96 -12.19
N LEU A 53 12.62 -23.71 -12.62
CA LEU A 53 11.54 -22.76 -12.87
C LEU A 53 10.61 -23.26 -13.98
N LYS A 54 11.18 -23.74 -15.10
CA LYS A 54 10.43 -24.28 -16.23
C LYS A 54 9.71 -25.58 -15.86
N GLU A 55 10.36 -26.46 -15.12
CA GLU A 55 9.75 -27.69 -14.61
C GLU A 55 8.55 -27.42 -13.71
N ARG A 56 8.64 -26.45 -12.78
CA ARG A 56 7.50 -26.13 -11.90
C ARG A 56 6.33 -25.46 -12.62
N LEU A 57 6.59 -24.77 -13.73
CA LEU A 57 5.59 -24.02 -14.50
C LEU A 57 5.21 -24.71 -15.83
N HIS A 58 5.61 -25.96 -16.06
CA HIS A 58 5.38 -26.65 -17.34
C HIS A 58 3.90 -26.76 -17.75
N LYS A 59 2.98 -26.78 -16.78
CA LYS A 59 1.52 -26.86 -17.03
C LYS A 59 0.88 -25.50 -17.32
N GLU A 60 1.62 -24.41 -17.17
CA GLU A 60 1.09 -23.07 -17.33
C GLU A 60 1.17 -22.63 -18.79
N SER A 61 0.07 -22.12 -19.34
CA SER A 61 -0.02 -21.71 -20.75
C SER A 61 0.95 -20.59 -21.13
N PHE A 62 1.42 -19.81 -20.16
CA PHE A 62 2.35 -18.70 -20.39
C PHE A 62 3.83 -19.13 -20.45
N ILE A 63 4.16 -20.42 -20.25
CA ILE A 63 5.54 -20.90 -20.21
C ILE A 63 6.29 -20.68 -21.53
N SER A 64 5.59 -20.73 -22.65
CA SER A 64 6.11 -20.44 -24.00
C SER A 64 6.59 -18.99 -24.14
N HIS A 65 6.08 -18.08 -23.31
CA HIS A 65 6.41 -16.65 -23.31
C HIS A 65 7.14 -16.23 -22.03
N LEU A 66 7.81 -17.17 -21.33
CA LEU A 66 8.42 -16.94 -20.02
C LEU A 66 9.32 -15.71 -19.98
N SER A 67 10.14 -15.48 -21.02
CA SER A 67 11.02 -14.30 -21.11
C SER A 67 10.24 -12.99 -21.07
N VAL A 68 9.14 -12.90 -21.83
CA VAL A 68 8.27 -11.71 -21.86
C VAL A 68 7.57 -11.52 -20.52
N ILE A 69 7.05 -12.61 -19.93
CA ILE A 69 6.37 -12.57 -18.63
C ILE A 69 7.31 -12.13 -17.52
N LYS A 70 8.59 -12.51 -17.54
CA LYS A 70 9.60 -12.02 -16.58
C LYS A 70 9.79 -10.51 -16.65
N VAL A 71 9.90 -9.96 -17.87
CA VAL A 71 10.02 -8.51 -18.08
C VAL A 71 8.78 -7.79 -17.55
N GLN A 72 7.61 -8.28 -17.89
CA GLN A 72 6.34 -7.71 -17.43
C GLN A 72 6.19 -7.79 -15.91
N LEU A 73 6.53 -8.93 -15.30
CA LEU A 73 6.54 -9.11 -13.85
C LEU A 73 7.51 -8.12 -13.18
N TYR A 74 8.70 -7.93 -13.72
CA TYR A 74 9.66 -6.95 -13.19
C TYR A 74 9.08 -5.53 -13.16
N HIS A 75 8.50 -5.07 -14.27
CA HIS A 75 7.88 -3.74 -14.32
C HIS A 75 6.65 -3.62 -13.41
N PHE A 76 5.83 -4.68 -13.34
CA PHE A 76 4.67 -4.73 -12.47
C PHE A 76 5.06 -4.71 -10.99
N LEU A 77 6.12 -5.44 -10.61
CA LEU A 77 6.68 -5.44 -9.27
C LEU A 77 7.19 -4.05 -8.89
N LEU A 78 7.98 -3.40 -9.74
CA LEU A 78 8.43 -2.02 -9.51
C LEU A 78 7.27 -1.03 -9.38
N LYS A 79 6.22 -1.16 -10.20
CA LYS A 79 5.01 -0.33 -10.06
C LYS A 79 4.35 -0.54 -8.70
N THR A 80 4.23 -1.79 -8.28
CA THR A 80 3.58 -2.15 -7.03
C THR A 80 4.38 -1.67 -5.82
N LEU A 81 5.71 -1.76 -5.88
CA LEU A 81 6.59 -1.20 -4.84
C LEU A 81 6.50 0.33 -4.76
N ARG A 82 6.41 1.03 -5.90
CA ARG A 82 6.17 2.49 -5.88
C ARG A 82 4.87 2.82 -5.17
N ASN A 83 3.78 2.13 -5.47
CA ASN A 83 2.49 2.33 -4.79
C ASN A 83 2.58 2.02 -3.28
N PHE A 84 3.33 0.98 -2.90
CA PHE A 84 3.59 0.64 -1.50
C PHE A 84 4.39 1.73 -0.75
N HIS A 85 5.32 2.39 -1.43
CA HIS A 85 6.07 3.50 -0.83
C HIS A 85 5.31 4.83 -0.91
N GLU A 86 4.43 5.02 -1.89
CA GLU A 86 3.46 6.13 -1.89
C GLU A 86 2.56 6.04 -0.66
N SER A 87 2.09 4.85 -0.26
CA SER A 87 1.33 4.73 1.00
C SER A 87 2.15 5.11 2.23
N ARG A 88 3.48 4.93 2.22
CA ARG A 88 4.37 5.44 3.29
C ARG A 88 4.42 6.97 3.32
N SER A 89 4.40 7.62 2.16
CA SER A 89 4.26 9.09 2.10
C SER A 89 2.87 9.54 2.56
N VAL A 90 1.83 8.77 2.24
CA VAL A 90 0.46 9.03 2.71
C VAL A 90 0.37 8.90 4.23
N ASP A 91 0.99 7.88 4.85
CA ASP A 91 1.06 7.74 6.30
C ASP A 91 1.69 8.98 6.97
N PHE A 92 2.72 9.55 6.34
CA PHE A 92 3.37 10.76 6.83
C PHE A 92 2.44 11.97 6.68
N THR A 93 1.82 12.16 5.51
CA THR A 93 0.85 13.23 5.27
C THR A 93 -0.35 13.16 6.21
N LEU A 94 -0.87 11.95 6.47
CA LEU A 94 -1.97 11.74 7.42
C LEU A 94 -1.55 12.17 8.84
N LYS A 95 -0.34 11.80 9.27
CA LYS A 95 0.19 12.23 10.57
C LYS A 95 0.34 13.74 10.66
N GLU A 96 0.86 14.39 9.62
CA GLU A 96 0.97 15.86 9.58
C GLU A 96 -0.40 16.52 9.68
N MET A 97 -1.39 16.06 8.90
CA MET A 97 -2.76 16.61 8.96
C MET A 97 -3.40 16.44 10.35
N MET A 98 -3.14 15.32 11.02
CA MET A 98 -3.64 15.07 12.38
C MET A 98 -2.93 15.92 13.44
N LEU A 99 -1.63 16.17 13.28
CA LEU A 99 -0.87 17.08 14.13
C LEU A 99 -1.36 18.53 13.94
N ASP A 100 -1.53 18.97 12.69
CA ASP A 100 -2.11 20.27 12.36
C ASP A 100 -3.49 20.43 13.01
N ALA A 101 -4.36 19.41 12.90
CA ALA A 101 -5.68 19.43 13.50
C ALA A 101 -5.61 19.57 15.03
N ALA A 102 -4.68 18.88 15.69
CA ALA A 102 -4.46 18.99 17.13
C ALA A 102 -4.00 20.40 17.53
N ILE A 103 -3.03 20.98 16.81
CA ILE A 103 -2.54 22.34 17.05
C ILE A 103 -3.65 23.38 16.88
N LEU A 104 -4.47 23.25 15.83
CA LEU A 104 -5.60 24.15 15.59
C LEU A 104 -6.66 24.03 16.69
N ASN A 105 -6.94 22.81 17.15
CA ASN A 105 -7.86 22.56 18.26
C ASN A 105 -7.38 23.21 19.57
N GLU A 106 -6.09 23.08 19.90
CA GLU A 106 -5.47 23.75 21.06
C GLU A 106 -5.57 25.28 20.98
N LYS A 107 -5.57 25.84 19.77
CA LYS A 107 -5.73 27.27 19.51
C LYS A 107 -7.19 27.72 19.40
N ALA A 108 -8.16 26.85 19.71
CA ALA A 108 -9.60 27.08 19.55
C ALA A 108 -10.06 27.39 18.11
N LEU A 109 -9.25 27.03 17.10
CA LEU A 109 -9.58 27.12 15.68
C LEU A 109 -10.28 25.83 15.23
N TYR A 110 -11.51 25.63 15.72
CA TYR A 110 -12.22 24.35 15.63
C TYR A 110 -12.67 24.00 14.22
N GLU A 111 -13.13 24.97 13.43
CA GLU A 111 -13.57 24.72 12.06
C GLU A 111 -12.38 24.35 11.16
N GLU A 112 -11.23 25.01 11.33
CA GLU A 112 -9.99 24.68 10.62
C GLU A 112 -9.48 23.30 11.02
N SER A 113 -9.54 22.96 12.31
CA SER A 113 -9.20 21.62 12.81
C SER A 113 -10.09 20.55 12.18
N LYS A 114 -11.40 20.78 12.13
CA LYS A 114 -12.37 19.90 11.48
C LYS A 114 -12.07 19.70 10.00
N MET A 115 -11.76 20.78 9.28
CA MET A 115 -11.42 20.70 7.85
C MET A 115 -10.13 19.89 7.60
N LYS A 116 -9.16 19.94 8.51
CA LYS A 116 -7.96 19.10 8.45
C LYS A 116 -8.30 17.62 8.65
N LEU A 117 -9.12 17.30 9.65
CA LEU A 117 -9.56 15.92 9.91
C LEU A 117 -10.37 15.33 8.74
N LEU A 118 -11.29 16.09 8.15
CA LEU A 118 -12.08 15.65 6.99
C LEU A 118 -11.20 15.32 5.78
N ARG A 119 -10.17 16.12 5.52
CA ARG A 119 -9.20 15.84 4.44
C ARG A 119 -8.35 14.61 4.75
N ALA A 120 -7.91 14.45 5.99
CA ALA A 120 -7.21 13.25 6.43
C ALA A 120 -8.10 12.00 6.27
N ARG A 121 -9.41 12.12 6.55
CA ARG A 121 -10.38 11.05 6.38
C ARG A 121 -10.51 10.59 4.92
N ASP A 122 -10.74 11.51 3.98
CA ASP A 122 -10.80 11.19 2.53
C ASP A 122 -9.54 10.48 2.06
N LEU A 123 -8.37 10.95 2.52
CA LEU A 123 -7.09 10.36 2.16
C LEU A 123 -6.92 8.96 2.78
N ALA A 124 -7.28 8.76 4.04
CA ALA A 124 -7.21 7.46 4.71
C ALA A 124 -8.18 6.44 4.10
N GLU A 125 -9.39 6.85 3.70
CA GLU A 125 -10.37 6.02 3.00
C GLU A 125 -9.86 5.62 1.61
N ARG A 126 -9.36 6.59 0.83
CA ARG A 126 -8.81 6.36 -0.52
C ARG A 126 -7.68 5.32 -0.54
N TYR A 127 -6.83 5.33 0.48
CA TYR A 127 -5.69 4.43 0.60
C TYR A 127 -5.95 3.22 1.52
N GLU A 128 -7.19 3.03 1.98
CA GLU A 128 -7.62 1.91 2.83
C GLU A 128 -6.78 1.77 4.13
N ILE A 129 -6.37 2.89 4.72
CA ILE A 129 -5.53 2.93 5.93
C ILE A 129 -6.42 2.90 7.17
N TRP A 130 -7.11 1.77 7.37
CA TRP A 130 -8.19 1.61 8.34
C TRP A 130 -7.80 1.93 9.79
N LYS A 131 -6.56 1.61 10.18
CA LYS A 131 -6.06 1.90 11.53
C LYS A 131 -6.03 3.40 11.80
N VAL A 132 -5.56 4.20 10.84
CA VAL A 132 -5.46 5.66 10.97
C VAL A 132 -6.84 6.29 10.80
N LEU A 133 -7.69 5.73 9.92
CA LEU A 133 -9.08 6.18 9.77
C LEU A 133 -9.84 6.12 11.11
N LEU A 134 -9.70 5.03 11.88
CA LEU A 134 -10.35 4.92 13.18
C LEU A 134 -9.88 6.01 14.16
N GLU A 135 -8.59 6.35 14.14
CA GLU A 135 -8.05 7.42 14.97
C GLU A 135 -8.58 8.80 14.54
N ILE A 136 -8.70 9.05 13.23
CA ILE A 136 -9.28 10.28 12.68
C ILE A 136 -10.74 10.42 13.11
N LEU A 137 -11.55 9.36 12.95
CA LEU A 137 -12.97 9.38 13.33
C LEU A 137 -13.15 9.64 14.84
N HIS A 138 -12.30 9.05 15.68
CA HIS A 138 -12.32 9.32 17.12
C HIS A 138 -12.03 10.79 17.42
N LYS A 139 -11.04 11.40 16.73
CA LYS A 139 -10.74 12.84 16.88
C LYS A 139 -11.88 13.73 16.38
N GLU A 140 -12.54 13.37 15.27
CA GLU A 140 -13.72 14.09 14.77
C GLU A 140 -14.85 14.07 15.81
N TYR A 141 -15.11 12.92 16.42
CA TYR A 141 -16.12 12.78 17.48
C TYR A 141 -15.80 13.66 18.70
N THR A 142 -14.56 13.60 19.20
CA THR A 142 -14.12 14.42 20.35
C THR A 142 -14.19 15.93 20.05
N LEU A 143 -13.89 16.34 18.81
CA LEU A 143 -14.02 17.73 18.41
C LEU A 143 -15.48 18.19 18.44
N LEU A 144 -16.42 17.35 17.96
CA LEU A 144 -17.86 17.63 17.99
C LEU A 144 -18.42 17.73 19.41
N SER A 145 -17.97 16.90 20.35
CA SER A 145 -18.40 17.02 21.75
C SER A 145 -17.95 18.34 22.37
N ILE A 146 -16.73 18.79 22.08
CA ILE A 146 -16.20 20.07 22.58
C ILE A 146 -16.98 21.26 22.01
N THR A 147 -17.27 21.27 20.69
CA THR A 147 -17.96 22.41 20.06
C THR A 147 -19.43 22.49 20.48
N SER A 148 -20.11 21.35 20.63
CA SER A 148 -21.50 21.31 21.09
C SER A 148 -21.68 21.76 22.55
N GLU A 149 -20.73 21.42 23.44
CA GLU A 149 -20.74 21.92 24.82
C GLU A 149 -20.56 23.44 24.90
N LYS A 150 -19.69 24.01 24.07
CA LYS A 150 -19.45 25.47 24.04
C LYS A 150 -20.66 26.26 23.54
N SER A 151 -21.35 25.79 22.51
CA SER A 151 -22.57 26.43 22.02
C SER A 151 -23.71 26.45 23.05
N ASN A 152 -23.68 25.57 24.06
CA ASN A 152 -24.67 25.54 25.14
C ASN A 152 -24.32 26.48 26.32
N ILE A 153 -23.10 26.99 26.41
CA ILE A 153 -22.66 27.91 27.48
C ILE A 153 -22.79 29.38 27.05
N GLU A 154 -22.81 29.65 25.74
CA GLU A 154 -22.95 31.00 25.17
C GLU A 154 -24.41 31.43 24.92
N ASN A 155 -25.39 30.58 25.22
CA ASN A 155 -26.83 30.89 25.22
C ASN A 155 -27.38 30.99 26.65
#